data_AF-A0A7I9V5R3-F1
#
_entry.id   AF-A0A7I9V5R3-F1
#
_cell.length_a   1.000
_cell.length_b   1.000
_cell.length_c   1.000
_cell.angle_alpha   90.00
_cell.angle_beta   90.00
_cell.angle_gamma   90.00
#
_symmetry.space_group_name_H-M   'P 1'
#
loop_
_entity.id
_entity.type
_entity.pdbx_description
1 polymer ?
#
loop_
_entity_poly.entity_id
_entity_poly.type
_entity_poly.pdbx_seq_one_letter_code
_entity_poly.pdbx_strand_id
1 'polypeptide(L)'
;MSYVMSSREVQEFQSSFQKAAFTVEGVSVEFETTPEFVRSVLPPDLEPVGSSGIASVAQWQCGLSGEFESAAVMLNVRWREFVGSYYLTLFISGDMPVTIGRDLWGEPKKTGECRLYRDADDMYGYGARNGVRGIQIEARFGEELGPRAVVSNSIEVGLPLTHNAGAAGDPWISIDRIERELGAYREGEGELVLTGTPFDPLDEIPVLSTGLARHYTGKSTLETVLRETIPGKGDEYLPFHLGRSFDKINVGRSPMRERSADVR
;
A
#
# COMPACT_ATOMS: atom_id res chain seq x y z
N MET A 1 -8.84 15.63 30.90
CA MET A 1 -9.38 16.28 29.68
C MET A 1 -8.99 15.37 28.53
N SER A 2 -9.93 14.65 27.92
CA SER A 2 -9.61 13.58 26.93
C SER A 2 -9.01 14.09 25.62
N TYR A 3 -9.09 15.40 25.34
CA TYR A 3 -8.45 16.03 24.19
C TYR A 3 -6.93 16.22 24.35
N VAL A 4 -6.39 16.06 25.56
CA VAL A 4 -4.95 16.19 25.83
C VAL A 4 -4.50 14.93 26.54
N MET A 5 -3.69 14.13 25.86
CA MET A 5 -3.05 12.97 26.47
C MET A 5 -2.09 13.44 27.56
N SER A 6 -2.16 12.80 28.72
CA SER A 6 -1.14 12.85 29.75
C SER A 6 0.17 12.25 29.23
N SER A 7 1.29 12.55 29.88
CA SER A 7 2.58 11.94 29.55
C SER A 7 2.55 10.41 29.57
N ARG A 8 1.73 9.83 30.46
CA ARG A 8 1.52 8.39 30.53
C ARG A 8 0.79 7.86 29.30
N GLU A 9 -0.32 8.49 28.90
CA GLU A 9 -1.08 8.09 27.72
C GLU A 9 -0.23 8.22 26.44
N VAL A 10 0.61 9.26 26.35
CA VAL A 10 1.58 9.40 25.24
C VAL A 10 2.56 8.23 25.20
N GLN A 11 3.12 7.81 26.34
CA GLN A 11 4.05 6.68 26.40
C GLN A 11 3.36 5.35 26.04
N GLU A 12 2.16 5.12 26.56
CA GLU A 12 1.35 3.94 26.23
C GLU A 12 1.00 3.89 24.73
N PHE A 13 0.64 5.03 24.16
CA PHE A 13 0.41 5.19 22.73
C PHE A 13 1.68 4.86 21.94
N GLN A 14 2.81 5.53 22.21
CA GLN A 14 4.08 5.29 21.53
C GLN A 14 4.56 3.84 21.61
N SER A 15 4.42 3.20 22.78
CA SER A 15 4.76 1.79 22.98
C SER A 15 3.97 0.86 22.04
N SER A 16 2.68 1.16 21.84
CA SER A 16 1.80 0.36 20.99
C SER A 16 2.22 0.37 19.51
N PHE A 17 2.93 1.42 19.05
CA PHE A 17 3.42 1.53 17.67
C PHE A 17 4.83 0.96 17.44
N GLN A 18 5.53 0.49 18.49
CA GLN A 18 6.87 -0.10 18.31
C GLN A 18 6.82 -1.38 17.47
N LYS A 19 5.81 -2.22 17.70
CA LYS A 19 5.56 -3.44 16.92
C LYS A 19 4.06 -3.66 16.79
N ALA A 20 3.51 -3.23 15.67
CA ALA A 20 2.09 -3.41 15.38
C ALA A 20 1.81 -4.89 15.10
N ALA A 21 0.71 -5.41 15.65
CA ALA A 21 0.30 -6.80 15.49
C ALA A 21 -1.07 -6.90 14.81
N PHE A 22 -1.18 -7.89 13.92
CA PHE A 22 -2.33 -8.09 13.06
C PHE A 22 -2.70 -9.57 12.95
N THR A 23 -3.98 -9.85 12.71
CA THR A 23 -4.43 -11.07 12.04
C THR A 23 -4.78 -10.74 10.60
N VAL A 24 -4.62 -11.72 9.70
CA VAL A 24 -4.85 -11.52 8.26
C VAL A 24 -5.46 -12.77 7.63
N GLU A 25 -6.39 -12.56 6.71
CA GLU A 25 -6.73 -13.47 5.62
C GLU A 25 -6.56 -12.71 4.31
N GLY A 26 -5.85 -13.29 3.34
CA GLY A 26 -5.53 -12.56 2.13
C GLY A 26 -5.25 -13.45 0.92
N VAL A 27 -5.47 -12.85 -0.24
CA VAL A 27 -5.04 -13.35 -1.54
C VAL A 27 -4.01 -12.38 -2.13
N SER A 28 -2.98 -12.93 -2.78
CA SER A 28 -2.03 -12.14 -3.55
C SER A 28 -1.64 -12.85 -4.83
N VAL A 29 -1.33 -12.10 -5.86
CA VAL A 29 -0.81 -12.62 -7.14
C VAL A 29 0.41 -11.81 -7.56
N GLU A 30 1.46 -12.52 -7.96
CA GLU A 30 2.62 -11.91 -8.61
C GLU A 30 2.27 -11.49 -10.03
N PHE A 31 2.86 -10.42 -10.53
CA PHE A 31 2.72 -10.03 -11.94
C PHE A 31 4.03 -9.46 -12.48
N GLU A 32 4.22 -9.58 -13.78
CA GLU A 32 5.29 -8.91 -14.52
C GLU A 32 4.74 -7.66 -15.22
N THR A 33 5.55 -6.61 -15.25
CA THR A 33 5.25 -5.34 -15.91
C THR A 33 6.45 -4.87 -16.74
N THR A 34 6.38 -3.69 -17.36
CA THR A 34 7.49 -3.19 -18.17
C THR A 34 8.57 -2.52 -17.31
N PRO A 35 9.87 -2.73 -17.64
CA PRO A 35 10.95 -1.99 -17.00
C PRO A 35 10.80 -0.47 -17.09
N GLU A 36 10.19 0.01 -18.17
CA GLU A 36 9.91 1.44 -18.42
C GLU A 36 8.91 1.99 -17.41
N PHE A 37 7.81 1.25 -17.16
CA PHE A 37 6.82 1.64 -16.17
C PHE A 37 7.45 1.72 -14.79
N VAL A 38 8.18 0.68 -14.37
CA VAL A 38 8.84 0.62 -13.07
C VAL A 38 9.77 1.84 -12.88
N ARG A 39 10.64 2.14 -13.84
CA ARG A 39 11.54 3.31 -13.73
C ARG A 39 10.81 4.65 -13.66
N SER A 40 9.60 4.74 -14.23
CA SER A 40 8.85 6.00 -14.26
C SER A 40 8.15 6.34 -12.94
N VAL A 41 7.91 5.35 -12.08
CA VAL A 41 7.12 5.51 -10.85
C VAL A 41 7.93 5.39 -9.56
N LEU A 42 9.21 4.97 -9.65
CA LEU A 42 10.08 4.86 -8.49
C LEU A 42 10.79 6.20 -8.18
N PRO A 43 10.79 6.63 -6.91
CA PRO A 43 11.55 7.81 -6.49
C PRO A 43 13.07 7.62 -6.62
N PRO A 44 13.86 8.71 -6.68
CA PRO A 44 15.26 8.69 -7.14
C PRO A 44 16.23 7.71 -6.46
N ASP A 45 16.01 7.33 -5.20
CA ASP A 45 16.91 6.45 -4.46
C ASP A 45 16.46 4.97 -4.42
N LEU A 46 15.28 4.64 -4.95
CA LEU A 46 14.80 3.25 -4.99
C LEU A 46 15.22 2.56 -6.29
N GLU A 47 15.96 1.46 -6.15
CA GLU A 47 16.37 0.62 -7.25
C GLU A 47 15.31 -0.45 -7.55
N PRO A 48 14.95 -0.70 -8.82
CA PRO A 48 14.03 -1.78 -9.15
C PRO A 48 14.68 -3.16 -8.94
N VAL A 49 13.92 -4.11 -8.39
CA VAL A 49 14.31 -5.53 -8.32
C VAL A 49 13.53 -6.28 -9.39
N GLY A 50 14.07 -6.28 -10.60
CA GLY A 50 13.40 -6.85 -11.77
C GLY A 50 12.29 -5.94 -12.29
N SER A 51 11.28 -6.53 -12.92
CA SER A 51 10.10 -5.81 -13.41
C SER A 51 8.82 -6.50 -12.95
N SER A 52 8.85 -7.00 -11.72
CA SER A 52 7.74 -7.71 -11.09
C SER A 52 7.12 -6.90 -9.96
N GLY A 53 5.84 -7.17 -9.73
CA GLY A 53 5.06 -6.61 -8.64
C GLY A 53 4.17 -7.65 -7.99
N ILE A 54 3.50 -7.23 -6.93
CA ILE A 54 2.54 -8.04 -6.20
C ILE A 54 1.26 -7.22 -6.07
N ALA A 55 0.13 -7.82 -6.47
CA ALA A 55 -1.19 -7.31 -6.13
C ALA A 55 -1.77 -8.15 -4.98
N SER A 56 -2.47 -7.52 -4.05
CA SER A 56 -3.11 -8.24 -2.95
C SER A 56 -4.47 -7.67 -2.57
N VAL A 57 -5.32 -8.51 -2.01
CA VAL A 57 -6.58 -8.14 -1.35
C VAL A 57 -6.67 -8.94 -0.05
N ALA A 58 -6.94 -8.26 1.06
CA ALA A 58 -6.88 -8.88 2.38
C ALA A 58 -7.86 -8.24 3.37
N GLN A 59 -8.26 -9.03 4.36
CA GLN A 59 -9.00 -8.61 5.54
C GLN A 59 -8.09 -8.71 6.77
N TRP A 60 -8.15 -7.71 7.64
CA TRP A 60 -7.24 -7.52 8.75
C TRP A 60 -7.99 -7.22 10.04
N GLN A 61 -7.40 -7.63 11.16
CA GLN A 61 -7.70 -7.06 12.48
C GLN A 61 -6.40 -6.61 13.12
N CYS A 62 -6.40 -5.38 13.65
CA CYS A 62 -5.24 -4.75 14.25
C CYS A 62 -5.56 -4.27 15.67
N GLY A 63 -4.64 -4.51 16.60
CA GLY A 63 -4.77 -3.99 17.97
C GLY A 63 -4.80 -2.45 18.06
N LEU A 64 -4.31 -1.75 17.03
CA LEU A 64 -4.20 -0.28 17.00
C LEU A 64 -5.38 0.41 16.31
N SER A 65 -5.98 -0.25 15.32
CA SER A 65 -6.93 0.40 14.40
C SER A 65 -8.20 -0.42 14.16
N GLY A 66 -8.37 -1.54 14.85
CA GLY A 66 -9.54 -2.39 14.71
C GLY A 66 -9.52 -3.19 13.42
N GLU A 67 -10.71 -3.45 12.87
CA GLU A 67 -10.92 -4.26 11.67
C GLU A 67 -10.88 -3.39 10.42
N PHE A 68 -10.19 -3.85 9.38
CA PHE A 68 -10.16 -3.17 8.09
C PHE A 68 -9.88 -4.15 6.95
N GLU A 69 -10.20 -3.70 5.75
CA GLU A 69 -9.98 -4.43 4.50
C GLU A 69 -9.01 -3.62 3.66
N SER A 70 -8.16 -4.28 2.87
CA SER A 70 -7.16 -3.61 2.04
C SER A 70 -7.03 -4.24 0.67
N ALA A 71 -6.66 -3.44 -0.32
CA ALA A 71 -6.19 -3.90 -1.62
C ALA A 71 -4.98 -3.08 -2.05
N ALA A 72 -3.94 -3.73 -2.54
CA ALA A 72 -2.67 -3.10 -2.83
C ALA A 72 -2.08 -3.51 -4.17
N VAL A 73 -1.32 -2.61 -4.78
CA VAL A 73 -0.36 -2.94 -5.84
C VAL A 73 1.00 -2.42 -5.40
N MET A 74 1.99 -3.30 -5.42
CA MET A 74 3.35 -3.07 -4.95
C MET A 74 4.37 -3.45 -6.02
N LEU A 75 5.50 -2.75 -6.05
CA LEU A 75 6.66 -3.13 -6.87
C LEU A 75 7.80 -3.63 -5.99
N ASN A 76 8.56 -4.58 -6.49
CA ASN A 76 9.76 -5.07 -5.80
C ASN A 76 10.92 -4.09 -6.02
N VAL A 77 11.48 -3.61 -4.91
CA VAL A 77 12.53 -2.59 -4.92
C VAL A 77 13.66 -2.93 -3.95
N ARG A 78 14.77 -2.24 -4.13
CA ARG A 78 15.92 -2.23 -3.23
C ARG A 78 16.23 -0.81 -2.84
N TRP A 79 16.56 -0.63 -1.57
CA TRP A 79 17.20 0.57 -1.07
C TRP A 79 18.43 0.14 -0.27
N ARG A 80 19.61 0.43 -0.78
CA ARG A 80 20.90 -0.05 -0.22
C ARG A 80 20.87 -1.57 -0.02
N GLU A 81 21.07 -2.06 1.20
CA GLU A 81 21.04 -3.48 1.54
C GLU A 81 19.61 -4.07 1.67
N PHE A 82 18.59 -3.23 1.76
CA PHE A 82 17.22 -3.67 2.01
C PHE A 82 16.52 -4.00 0.69
N VAL A 83 15.96 -5.21 0.61
CA VAL A 83 15.07 -5.64 -0.47
C VAL A 83 13.66 -5.78 0.11
N GLY A 84 12.67 -5.27 -0.61
CA GLY A 84 11.29 -5.25 -0.16
C GLY A 84 10.31 -4.76 -1.22
N SER A 85 9.12 -4.41 -0.77
CA SER A 85 8.05 -3.93 -1.62
C SER A 85 7.78 -2.44 -1.37
N TYR A 86 7.66 -1.66 -2.44
CA TYR A 86 7.19 -0.28 -2.41
C TYR A 86 5.74 -0.25 -2.87
N TYR A 87 4.83 0.24 -2.04
CA TYR A 87 3.43 0.34 -2.41
C TYR A 87 3.26 1.42 -3.47
N LEU A 88 2.60 1.13 -4.58
CA LEU A 88 2.15 2.16 -5.54
C LEU A 88 0.73 2.62 -5.25
N THR A 89 -0.12 1.69 -4.85
CA THR A 89 -1.52 1.96 -4.51
C THR A 89 -1.89 1.12 -3.31
N LEU A 90 -2.61 1.73 -2.37
CA LEU A 90 -3.15 1.04 -1.21
C LEU A 90 -4.55 1.59 -0.89
N PHE A 91 -5.57 0.84 -1.30
CA PHE A 91 -6.94 1.06 -0.86
C PHE A 91 -7.15 0.40 0.49
N ILE A 92 -7.78 1.11 1.41
CA ILE A 92 -8.02 0.60 2.76
C ILE A 92 -9.35 1.14 3.31
N SER A 93 -10.07 0.33 4.08
CA SER A 93 -11.24 0.80 4.83
C SER A 93 -10.85 1.35 6.21
N GLY A 94 -11.69 2.22 6.77
CA GLY A 94 -11.44 2.87 8.06
C GLY A 94 -10.56 4.13 7.98
N ASP A 95 -10.78 5.07 8.89
CA ASP A 95 -10.04 6.34 8.99
C ASP A 95 -8.71 6.21 9.74
N MET A 96 -8.70 5.47 10.84
CA MET A 96 -7.51 5.21 11.66
C MET A 96 -6.41 4.47 10.88
N PRO A 97 -6.68 3.37 10.14
CA PRO A 97 -5.67 2.72 9.32
C PRO A 97 -5.04 3.65 8.27
N VAL A 98 -5.83 4.53 7.65
CA VAL A 98 -5.36 5.55 6.69
C VAL A 98 -4.43 6.54 7.38
N THR A 99 -4.90 7.15 8.47
CA THR A 99 -4.17 8.18 9.21
C THR A 99 -2.82 7.65 9.68
N ILE A 100 -2.81 6.48 10.34
CA ILE A 100 -1.60 5.83 10.84
C ILE A 100 -0.60 5.58 9.71
N GLY A 101 -1.03 4.95 8.62
CA GLY A 101 -0.09 4.56 7.56
C GLY A 101 0.53 5.75 6.85
N ARG A 102 -0.24 6.82 6.62
CA ARG A 102 0.26 8.03 5.96
C ARG A 102 1.21 8.83 6.86
N ASP A 103 0.79 9.07 8.10
CA ASP A 103 1.51 9.99 8.99
C ASP A 103 2.72 9.33 9.64
N LEU A 104 2.62 8.04 9.97
CA LEU A 104 3.70 7.31 10.66
C LEU A 104 4.58 6.54 9.69
N TRP A 105 4.04 5.81 8.73
CA TRP A 105 4.83 4.89 7.90
C TRP A 105 5.16 5.45 6.51
N GLY A 106 4.41 6.44 6.03
CA GLY A 106 4.57 7.01 4.69
C GLY A 106 3.87 6.20 3.60
N GLU A 107 2.94 5.31 3.96
CA GLU A 107 2.19 4.50 3.01
C GLU A 107 1.18 5.36 2.23
N PRO A 108 0.87 5.03 0.96
CA PRO A 108 0.02 5.83 0.10
C PRO A 108 -1.46 5.48 0.27
N LYS A 109 -1.91 5.37 1.52
CA LYS A 109 -3.27 4.92 1.82
C LYS A 109 -4.30 5.91 1.30
N LYS A 110 -5.31 5.37 0.61
CA LYS A 110 -6.55 6.06 0.23
C LYS A 110 -7.73 5.24 0.72
N THR A 111 -8.76 5.90 1.24
CA THR A 111 -9.97 5.22 1.70
C THR A 111 -10.70 4.58 0.52
N GLY A 112 -11.04 3.30 0.66
CA GLY A 112 -11.77 2.52 -0.34
C GLY A 112 -12.55 1.37 0.29
N GLU A 113 -13.27 0.62 -0.55
CA GLU A 113 -13.94 -0.62 -0.16
C GLU A 113 -13.16 -1.80 -0.74
N CYS A 114 -12.82 -2.78 0.08
CA CYS A 114 -12.10 -3.97 -0.36
C CYS A 114 -12.86 -5.20 0.12
N ARG A 115 -13.00 -6.23 -0.71
CA ARG A 115 -13.76 -7.44 -0.35
C ARG A 115 -13.01 -8.68 -0.78
N LEU A 116 -13.17 -9.75 -0.01
CA LEU A 116 -12.67 -11.08 -0.31
C LEU A 116 -13.82 -12.07 -0.26
N TYR A 117 -13.91 -12.92 -1.28
CA TYR A 117 -14.89 -13.97 -1.41
C TYR A 117 -14.18 -15.30 -1.66
N ARG A 118 -14.74 -16.36 -1.11
CA ARG A 118 -14.20 -17.72 -1.24
C ARG A 118 -15.33 -18.67 -1.59
N ASP A 119 -15.08 -19.52 -2.59
CA ASP A 119 -15.91 -20.65 -2.95
C ASP A 119 -15.02 -21.88 -3.15
N ALA A 120 -14.97 -22.74 -2.13
CA ALA A 120 -14.07 -23.89 -2.07
C ALA A 120 -12.59 -23.55 -2.35
N ASP A 121 -12.11 -23.85 -3.56
CA ASP A 121 -10.74 -23.66 -4.05
C ASP A 121 -10.57 -22.36 -4.82
N ASP A 122 -11.68 -21.73 -5.22
CA ASP A 122 -11.71 -20.49 -5.97
C ASP A 122 -11.88 -19.30 -5.01
N MET A 123 -11.16 -18.22 -5.28
CA MET A 123 -11.28 -16.97 -4.53
C MET A 123 -11.34 -15.78 -5.47
N TYR A 124 -12.15 -14.79 -5.08
CA TYR A 124 -12.25 -13.51 -5.73
C TYR A 124 -12.02 -12.40 -4.71
N GLY A 125 -11.08 -11.51 -4.99
CA GLY A 125 -10.82 -10.32 -4.19
C GLY A 125 -10.92 -9.08 -5.05
N TYR A 126 -11.42 -7.97 -4.49
CA TYR A 126 -11.30 -6.67 -5.13
C TYR A 126 -11.03 -5.53 -4.16
N GLY A 127 -10.42 -4.47 -4.69
CA GLY A 127 -10.35 -3.15 -4.10
C GLY A 127 -11.03 -2.12 -5.00
N ALA A 128 -11.91 -1.31 -4.42
CA ALA A 128 -12.69 -0.31 -5.11
C ALA A 128 -12.56 1.06 -4.45
N ARG A 129 -12.54 2.10 -5.26
CA ARG A 129 -12.65 3.49 -4.80
C ARG A 129 -13.54 4.28 -5.74
N ASN A 130 -14.35 5.17 -5.18
CA ASN A 130 -15.27 6.01 -5.94
C ASN A 130 -16.20 5.22 -6.91
N GLY A 131 -16.62 4.01 -6.50
CA GLY A 131 -17.51 3.16 -7.27
C GLY A 131 -16.85 2.34 -8.39
N VAL A 132 -15.52 2.38 -8.53
CA VAL A 132 -14.77 1.61 -9.54
C VAL A 132 -13.90 0.57 -8.84
N ARG A 133 -14.00 -0.70 -9.27
CA ARG A 133 -13.11 -1.79 -8.83
C ARG A 133 -11.77 -1.67 -9.55
N GLY A 134 -10.79 -1.06 -8.89
CA GLY A 134 -9.49 -0.78 -9.47
C GLY A 134 -8.52 -1.97 -9.43
N ILE A 135 -8.61 -2.80 -8.40
CA ILE A 135 -7.75 -3.99 -8.22
C ILE A 135 -8.67 -5.19 -8.10
N GLN A 136 -8.50 -6.21 -8.95
CA GLN A 136 -9.33 -7.41 -8.95
C GLN A 136 -8.45 -8.63 -9.14
N ILE A 137 -8.60 -9.62 -8.25
CA ILE A 137 -7.85 -10.86 -8.25
C ILE A 137 -8.84 -12.01 -8.29
N GLU A 138 -8.73 -12.87 -9.28
CA GLU A 138 -9.41 -14.17 -9.34
C GLU A 138 -8.33 -15.25 -9.29
N ALA A 139 -8.44 -16.20 -8.38
CA ALA A 139 -7.42 -17.22 -8.21
C ALA A 139 -8.01 -18.55 -7.78
N ARG A 140 -7.38 -19.64 -8.24
CA ARG A 140 -7.72 -21.00 -7.86
C ARG A 140 -6.53 -21.67 -7.18
N PHE A 141 -6.79 -22.25 -6.01
CA PHE A 141 -5.77 -22.77 -5.12
C PHE A 141 -5.74 -24.29 -5.08
N GLY A 142 -4.53 -24.85 -5.03
CA GLY A 142 -4.29 -26.27 -4.79
C GLY A 142 -4.45 -26.64 -3.31
N GLU A 143 -3.87 -27.78 -2.92
CA GLU A 143 -3.95 -28.25 -1.53
C GLU A 143 -3.26 -27.30 -0.53
N GLU A 144 -3.61 -27.43 0.74
CA GLU A 144 -2.96 -26.68 1.82
C GLU A 144 -1.54 -27.20 2.06
N LEU A 145 -0.58 -26.29 2.05
CA LEU A 145 0.85 -26.60 2.17
C LEU A 145 1.37 -26.56 3.61
N GLY A 146 0.46 -26.39 4.58
CA GLY A 146 0.76 -26.27 6.00
C GLY A 146 1.34 -24.91 6.42
N PRO A 147 1.72 -24.77 7.71
CA PRO A 147 2.17 -23.51 8.27
C PRO A 147 3.47 -22.99 7.66
N ARG A 148 3.58 -21.66 7.52
CA ARG A 148 4.80 -21.00 7.00
C ARG A 148 5.15 -19.74 7.79
N ALA A 149 6.45 -19.54 7.99
CA ALA A 149 6.98 -18.27 8.46
C ALA A 149 7.55 -17.49 7.27
N VAL A 150 7.16 -16.23 7.13
CA VAL A 150 7.62 -15.35 6.05
C VAL A 150 8.13 -14.04 6.63
N VAL A 151 9.31 -13.61 6.22
CA VAL A 151 9.86 -12.30 6.55
C VAL A 151 10.05 -11.51 5.26
N SER A 152 9.59 -10.27 5.27
CA SER A 152 9.70 -9.34 4.14
C SER A 152 9.86 -7.92 4.66
N ASN A 153 10.20 -6.98 3.78
CA ASN A 153 10.19 -5.56 4.13
C ASN A 153 9.20 -4.81 3.23
N SER A 154 8.50 -3.83 3.78
CA SER A 154 8.03 -2.70 2.99
C SER A 154 9.06 -1.58 3.06
N ILE A 155 9.27 -0.92 1.92
CA ILE A 155 10.18 0.21 1.79
C ILE A 155 9.31 1.40 1.39
N GLU A 156 9.06 2.31 2.32
CA GLU A 156 8.09 3.38 2.17
C GLU A 156 8.73 4.76 2.21
N VAL A 157 8.06 5.73 1.59
CA VAL A 157 8.56 7.09 1.45
C VAL A 157 7.50 8.10 1.86
N GLY A 158 7.84 8.94 2.82
CA GLY A 158 6.99 10.06 3.22
C GLY A 158 7.68 11.41 3.09
N LEU A 159 6.87 12.46 2.96
CA LEU A 159 7.32 13.83 2.77
C LEU A 159 6.31 14.76 3.46
N PRO A 160 6.73 15.64 4.39
CA PRO A 160 5.83 16.60 4.98
C PRO A 160 5.53 17.70 3.96
N LEU A 161 4.29 18.18 3.93
CA LEU A 161 3.85 19.19 2.97
C LEU A 161 3.54 20.53 3.64
N THR A 162 3.79 21.61 2.92
CA THR A 162 3.39 22.98 3.29
C THR A 162 1.91 23.22 2.95
N HIS A 163 1.36 24.33 3.43
CA HIS A 163 -0.02 24.75 3.15
C HIS A 163 -0.36 24.90 1.65
N ASN A 164 0.64 25.06 0.78
CA ASN A 164 0.51 25.15 -0.66
C ASN A 164 0.96 23.87 -1.40
N ALA A 165 1.00 22.72 -0.69
CA ALA A 165 1.40 21.42 -1.22
C ALA A 165 2.83 21.35 -1.78
N GLY A 166 3.73 22.23 -1.32
CA GLY A 166 5.17 22.10 -1.52
C GLY A 166 5.81 21.22 -0.45
N ALA A 167 7.08 20.85 -0.64
CA ALA A 167 7.84 20.16 0.39
C ALA A 167 8.06 21.09 1.60
N ALA A 168 7.64 20.65 2.80
CA ALA A 168 7.87 21.39 4.05
C ALA A 168 9.22 21.06 4.69
N GLY A 169 9.95 20.09 4.14
CA GLY A 169 11.24 19.64 4.63
C GLY A 169 11.74 18.48 3.79
N ASP A 170 12.65 17.72 4.36
CA ASP A 170 13.26 16.58 3.72
C ASP A 170 12.33 15.35 3.74
N PRO A 171 12.30 14.54 2.66
CA PRO A 171 11.61 13.26 2.67
C PRO A 171 12.32 12.28 3.62
N TRP A 172 11.61 11.23 4.02
CA TRP A 172 12.19 10.10 4.74
C TRP A 172 11.88 8.79 4.01
N ILE A 173 12.77 7.83 4.19
CA ILE A 173 12.57 6.43 3.81
C ILE A 173 12.43 5.60 5.09
N SER A 174 11.38 4.79 5.15
CA SER A 174 11.14 3.82 6.21
C SER A 174 11.36 2.40 5.67
N ILE A 175 12.02 1.57 6.48
CA ILE A 175 12.07 0.13 6.28
C ILE A 175 11.22 -0.51 7.37
N ASP A 176 10.07 -1.04 6.98
CA ASP A 176 9.18 -1.73 7.90
C ASP A 176 9.32 -3.23 7.68
N ARG A 177 9.86 -3.93 8.67
CA ARG A 177 9.98 -5.38 8.66
C ARG A 177 8.61 -5.98 8.96
N ILE A 178 8.17 -6.85 8.06
CA ILE A 178 6.92 -7.59 8.16
C ILE A 178 7.26 -9.05 8.41
N GLU A 179 6.90 -9.54 9.59
CA GLU A 179 7.02 -10.96 9.97
C GLU A 179 5.64 -11.59 10.02
N ARG A 180 5.46 -12.69 9.29
CA ARG A 180 4.19 -13.43 9.21
C ARG A 180 4.35 -14.85 9.71
N GLU A 181 3.42 -15.26 10.56
CA GLU A 181 3.21 -16.65 10.98
C GLU A 181 1.89 -17.11 10.38
N LEU A 182 1.96 -17.79 9.24
CA LEU A 182 0.82 -18.24 8.46
C LEU A 182 0.40 -19.62 8.94
N GLY A 183 -0.84 -19.75 9.41
CA GLY A 183 -1.42 -21.00 9.87
C GLY A 183 -1.93 -21.86 8.71
N ALA A 184 -2.52 -21.22 7.70
CA ALA A 184 -2.89 -21.85 6.45
C ALA A 184 -2.24 -21.10 5.28
N TYR A 185 -1.72 -21.87 4.31
CA TYR A 185 -1.04 -21.33 3.14
C TYR A 185 -1.30 -22.25 1.94
N ARG A 186 -1.78 -21.67 0.83
CA ARG A 186 -2.06 -22.36 -0.42
C ARG A 186 -1.41 -21.60 -1.56
N GLU A 187 -0.97 -22.34 -2.56
CA GLU A 187 -0.44 -21.81 -3.82
C GLU A 187 -1.35 -22.20 -4.97
N GLY A 188 -1.35 -21.39 -6.03
CA GLY A 188 -2.25 -21.57 -7.15
C GLY A 188 -1.95 -20.64 -8.31
N GLU A 189 -2.87 -20.62 -9.26
CA GLU A 189 -2.84 -19.74 -10.42
C GLU A 189 -3.86 -18.63 -10.22
N GLY A 190 -3.55 -17.43 -10.70
CA GLY A 190 -4.45 -16.29 -10.57
C GLY A 190 -4.33 -15.30 -11.72
N GLU A 191 -5.43 -14.60 -11.95
CA GLU A 191 -5.57 -13.50 -12.87
C GLU A 191 -5.65 -12.18 -12.10
N LEU A 192 -5.13 -11.13 -12.72
CA LEU A 192 -5.11 -9.78 -12.19
C LEU A 192 -5.74 -8.83 -13.21
N VAL A 193 -6.80 -8.15 -12.81
CA VAL A 193 -7.38 -7.06 -13.59
C VAL A 193 -7.18 -5.75 -12.85
N LEU A 194 -6.49 -4.82 -13.52
CA LEU A 194 -6.30 -3.45 -13.05
C LEU A 194 -7.15 -2.51 -13.90
N THR A 195 -7.94 -1.67 -13.24
CA THR A 195 -8.81 -0.69 -13.90
C THR A 195 -8.52 0.70 -13.34
N GLY A 196 -8.39 1.67 -14.22
CA GLY A 196 -8.05 3.03 -13.83
C GLY A 196 -9.22 3.97 -13.73
N THR A 197 -8.99 5.03 -12.95
CA THR A 197 -9.74 6.28 -12.99
C THR A 197 -8.75 7.44 -13.03
N PRO A 198 -9.18 8.67 -13.33
CA PRO A 198 -8.30 9.83 -13.22
C PRO A 198 -7.68 10.03 -11.82
N PHE A 199 -8.28 9.45 -10.76
CA PHE A 199 -7.76 9.54 -9.39
C PHE A 199 -6.90 8.34 -8.97
N ASP A 200 -7.07 7.21 -9.65
CA ASP A 200 -6.40 5.94 -9.40
C ASP A 200 -5.98 5.32 -10.74
N PRO A 201 -4.83 5.69 -11.29
CA PRO A 201 -4.42 5.33 -12.65
C PRO A 201 -3.86 3.89 -12.73
N LEU A 202 -4.58 2.91 -12.19
CA LEU A 202 -4.13 1.51 -12.16
C LEU A 202 -4.07 0.86 -13.55
N ASP A 203 -4.80 1.41 -14.53
CA ASP A 203 -4.72 1.01 -15.95
C ASP A 203 -3.45 1.51 -16.66
N GLU A 204 -2.71 2.45 -16.07
CA GLU A 204 -1.40 2.86 -16.56
C GLU A 204 -0.32 1.78 -16.30
N ILE A 205 -0.60 0.77 -15.46
CA ILE A 205 0.30 -0.34 -15.15
C ILE A 205 0.16 -1.44 -16.22
N PRO A 206 1.16 -1.64 -17.11
CA PRO A 206 1.06 -2.71 -18.11
C PRO A 206 1.27 -4.05 -17.42
N VAL A 207 0.25 -4.90 -17.35
CA VAL A 207 0.37 -6.28 -16.85
C VAL A 207 0.73 -7.19 -18.03
N LEU A 208 1.97 -7.71 -18.04
CA LEU A 208 2.47 -8.56 -19.11
C LEU A 208 2.08 -10.03 -18.91
N SER A 209 2.15 -10.49 -17.65
CA SER A 209 1.75 -11.83 -17.25
C SER A 209 1.50 -11.86 -15.74
N THR A 210 0.67 -12.79 -15.28
CA THR A 210 0.54 -13.14 -13.87
C THR A 210 1.39 -14.36 -13.52
N GLY A 211 1.84 -14.41 -12.26
CA GLY A 211 2.65 -15.47 -11.69
C GLY A 211 1.92 -16.22 -10.58
N LEU A 212 2.67 -16.62 -9.56
CA LEU A 212 2.15 -17.43 -8.46
C LEU A 212 1.10 -16.66 -7.66
N ALA A 213 -0.10 -17.24 -7.53
CA ALA A 213 -1.10 -16.79 -6.59
C ALA A 213 -0.89 -17.48 -5.23
N ARG A 214 -1.16 -16.74 -4.16
CA ARG A 214 -1.09 -17.23 -2.77
C ARG A 214 -2.35 -16.86 -2.02
N HIS A 215 -2.91 -17.82 -1.31
CA HIS A 215 -3.92 -17.59 -0.28
C HIS A 215 -3.31 -17.93 1.08
N TYR A 216 -3.53 -17.06 2.07
CA TYR A 216 -2.94 -17.22 3.38
C TYR A 216 -3.84 -16.68 4.50
N THR A 217 -3.77 -17.35 5.65
CA THR A 217 -4.34 -16.87 6.90
C THR A 217 -3.32 -16.96 8.02
N GLY A 218 -3.31 -16.00 8.94
CA GLY A 218 -2.40 -16.06 10.07
C GLY A 218 -2.20 -14.74 10.80
N LYS A 219 -1.03 -14.61 11.40
CA LYS A 219 -0.60 -13.40 12.11
C LYS A 219 0.44 -12.66 11.31
N SER A 220 0.43 -11.34 11.42
CA SER A 220 1.46 -10.46 10.88
C SER A 220 1.91 -9.50 11.98
N THR A 221 3.18 -9.14 11.97
CA THR A 221 3.68 -7.98 12.72
C THR A 221 4.36 -7.02 11.77
N LEU A 222 4.36 -5.73 12.13
CA LEU A 222 5.06 -4.67 11.43
C LEU A 222 5.90 -3.89 12.44
N GLU A 223 7.18 -3.77 12.15
CA GLU A 223 8.16 -3.04 12.97
C GLU A 223 9.02 -2.17 12.07
N THR A 224 9.01 -0.85 12.29
CA THR A 224 9.91 0.07 11.58
C THR A 224 11.32 -0.11 12.12
N VAL A 225 12.16 -0.84 11.38
CA VAL A 225 13.54 -1.16 11.79
C VAL A 225 14.53 -0.07 11.42
N LEU A 226 14.17 0.77 10.46
CA LEU A 226 14.96 1.93 10.06
C LEU A 226 14.05 3.04 9.54
N ARG A 227 14.37 4.28 9.92
CA ARG A 227 13.81 5.49 9.31
C ARG A 227 14.93 6.50 9.13
N GLU A 228 15.15 6.91 7.89
CA GLU A 228 16.22 7.85 7.54
C GLU A 228 15.66 9.02 6.73
N THR A 229 15.97 10.24 7.15
CA THR A 229 15.70 11.45 6.37
C THR A 229 16.70 11.56 5.22
N ILE A 230 16.24 11.98 4.04
CA ILE A 230 17.07 12.17 2.84
C ILE A 230 17.25 13.68 2.59
N PRO A 231 18.38 14.28 3.03
CA PRO A 231 18.51 15.74 3.06
C PRO A 231 18.51 16.40 1.69
N GLY A 232 17.83 17.53 1.56
CA GLY A 232 17.84 18.38 0.37
C GLY A 232 17.05 17.85 -0.82
N LYS A 233 16.31 16.74 -0.67
CA LYS A 233 15.60 16.07 -1.78
C LYS A 233 14.08 16.30 -1.81
N GLY A 234 13.57 17.28 -1.05
CA GLY A 234 12.14 17.59 -0.98
C GLY A 234 11.48 17.71 -2.35
N ASP A 235 12.03 18.55 -3.23
CA ASP A 235 11.45 18.82 -4.55
C ASP A 235 11.56 17.62 -5.51
N GLU A 236 12.62 16.82 -5.40
CA GLU A 236 12.82 15.62 -6.23
C GLU A 236 11.80 14.52 -5.90
N TYR A 237 11.43 14.40 -4.62
CA TYR A 237 10.48 13.40 -4.14
C TYR A 237 9.02 13.85 -4.24
N LEU A 238 8.78 15.16 -4.29
CA LEU A 238 7.45 15.74 -4.26
C LEU A 238 6.50 15.16 -5.34
N PRO A 239 6.89 15.00 -6.62
CA PRO A 239 6.01 14.43 -7.63
C PRO A 239 5.57 12.99 -7.30
N PHE A 240 6.48 12.17 -6.79
CA PHE A 240 6.21 10.78 -6.41
C PHE A 240 5.29 10.72 -5.19
N HIS A 241 5.53 11.56 -4.19
CA HIS A 241 4.68 11.62 -3.00
C HIS A 241 3.25 12.06 -3.35
N LEU A 242 3.12 13.16 -4.12
CA LEU A 242 1.83 13.70 -4.53
C LEU A 242 1.06 12.75 -5.45
N GLY A 243 1.70 12.22 -6.49
CA GLY A 243 1.04 11.33 -7.45
C GLY A 243 0.55 10.02 -6.83
N ARG A 244 1.24 9.54 -5.81
CA ARG A 244 0.90 8.30 -5.11
C ARG A 244 -0.17 8.51 -4.03
N SER A 245 -0.05 9.59 -3.26
CA SER A 245 -0.81 9.76 -2.01
C SER A 245 -2.02 10.70 -2.14
N PHE A 246 -2.15 11.44 -3.24
CA PHE A 246 -3.22 12.43 -3.45
C PHE A 246 -3.97 12.15 -4.75
N ASP A 247 -5.20 12.65 -4.80
CA ASP A 247 -6.00 12.62 -6.03
C ASP A 247 -5.50 13.70 -6.99
N LYS A 248 -5.60 13.44 -8.30
CA LYS A 248 -5.42 14.48 -9.32
C LYS A 248 -6.56 15.51 -9.16
N ILE A 249 -6.27 16.63 -8.49
CA ILE A 249 -7.28 17.64 -8.12
C ILE A 249 -7.86 18.41 -9.31
N ASN A 250 -7.13 18.47 -10.43
CA ASN A 250 -7.50 19.21 -11.63
C ASN A 250 -8.48 18.46 -12.56
N VAL A 251 -8.71 17.17 -12.32
CA VAL A 251 -9.65 16.34 -13.12
C VAL A 251 -10.98 16.11 -12.40
N GLY A 252 -11.09 16.54 -11.14
CA GLY A 252 -12.33 16.45 -10.37
C GLY A 252 -13.39 17.47 -10.83
N ARG A 253 -14.65 17.24 -10.44
CA ARG A 253 -15.70 18.25 -10.62
C ARG A 253 -15.40 19.46 -9.73
N SER A 254 -14.88 20.52 -10.32
CA SER A 254 -14.72 21.80 -9.61
C SER A 254 -16.02 22.62 -9.62
N PRO A 255 -16.28 23.42 -8.57
CA PRO A 255 -17.36 24.39 -8.54
C PRO A 255 -17.34 25.26 -9.80
N MET A 256 -18.46 25.35 -10.52
CA MET A 256 -18.51 26.08 -11.80
C MET A 256 -18.11 27.56 -11.69
N ARG A 257 -18.33 28.18 -10.53
CA ARG A 257 -17.97 29.58 -10.25
C ARG A 257 -16.46 29.81 -10.16
N GLU A 258 -15.70 28.76 -9.89
CA GLU A 258 -14.24 28.79 -9.70
C GLU A 258 -13.47 28.23 -10.89
N ARG A 259 -14.17 27.81 -11.97
CA ARG A 259 -13.50 27.39 -13.20
C ARG A 259 -12.93 28.65 -13.86
N SER A 260 -11.62 28.78 -13.87
CA SER A 260 -10.94 29.84 -14.62
C SER A 260 -11.38 29.79 -16.09
N ALA A 261 -11.45 30.96 -16.74
CA ALA A 261 -11.86 31.07 -18.14
C ALA A 261 -10.95 30.29 -19.10
N ASP A 262 -9.74 29.91 -18.65
CA ASP A 262 -8.70 29.23 -19.43
C ASP A 262 -8.83 27.69 -19.47
N VAL A 263 -9.90 27.11 -18.90
CA VAL A 263 -10.21 25.66 -18.97
C VAL A 263 -11.48 25.41 -19.79
N ARG A 264 -11.64 26.11 -20.92
CA ARG A 264 -12.68 25.84 -21.94
C ARG A 264 -12.08 25.25 -23.20
#